data_AF-A0A8T4M3D6-F1
#
_entry.id   AF-A0A8T4M3D6-F1
#
_cell.length_a   1.000
_cell.length_b   1.000
_cell.length_c   1.000
_cell.angle_alpha   90.00
_cell.angle_beta   90.00
_cell.angle_gamma   90.00
#
_symmetry.space_group_name_H-M   'P 1'
#
loop_
_entity.id
_entity.type
_entity.pdbx_description
1 polymer ?
#
loop_
_entity_poly.entity_id
_entity_poly.type
_entity_poly.pdbx_seq_one_letter_code
_entity_poly.pdbx_strand_id
1 'polypeptide(L)'
;MGEIAKISGPLIIASGMRGSQINEVVKVGKQELNGEIIALKEDRASIQVYEETSGLKPGDVVNGTGAQLELELGPGLLSGIFDGTQRPLDVIREKTGIFIARGVNIPSINRKTKWDFKATAKKGEHVKGGDCIGEVQEKNIIHKILVPPKVEGKIEEIKEGKFTVEETIAIVGGHKLTMMQKWPVRTPRPFKSKKPFDQPLVTGMRIIDTFFPVAMGGAAAIPGPFGSGKCVSGRTPILLADGDLITMEELYERAQKKGVVKKNAFEEIIELYQPLEVLSLSVGEIRKAKATAVYKGKSDKLLRIKTRSGRILEVTPVHKLFKITPELQVIETPAQALTTGEFIATARKLPELESKAEFDIYQLETLRAVEPEIRAEIKQIVRNRVKNIGTKAVASELGFTIGEVKRLSSGINLPTLKQVKRVYGYYKMPLPAIKLVRGDRRGAEVTIPTRMTSELAEFLGLFIAEGYLRGNRTLVFTNSDEKLLSRFAELSQKLFGASTRVERQKDKTPNVLLSSRAVIEYMKGIGADGNASTKRIPQAIISASNDCIASFLRAYFIGDGSFSKNDVEFTTASIDLRTGVSFLLSRMAVPFAFGDRTIGGKKYYRIFVRGKPALQRL
;
A
#
# COMPACT_ATOMS: atom_id res chain seq x y z
N MET A 1 46.47 -17.66 8.22
CA MET A 1 46.18 -16.21 8.28
C MET A 1 46.33 -15.68 6.87
N GLY A 2 45.30 -15.07 6.33
CA GLY A 2 45.30 -14.47 4.99
C GLY A 2 44.87 -13.01 5.04
N GLU A 3 44.76 -12.39 3.87
CA GLU A 3 44.39 -10.99 3.72
C GLU A 3 43.34 -10.81 2.64
N ILE A 4 42.40 -9.87 2.84
CA ILE A 4 41.36 -9.57 1.87
C ILE A 4 41.98 -9.02 0.58
N ALA A 5 41.75 -9.68 -0.54
CA ALA A 5 42.14 -9.23 -1.87
C ALA A 5 41.00 -8.51 -2.62
N LYS A 6 39.74 -8.91 -2.40
CA LYS A 6 38.57 -8.33 -3.07
C LYS A 6 37.32 -8.42 -2.19
N ILE A 7 36.45 -7.42 -2.28
CA ILE A 7 35.13 -7.38 -1.60
C ILE A 7 34.04 -7.15 -2.65
N SER A 8 32.99 -7.97 -2.64
CA SER A 8 31.83 -7.86 -3.51
C SER A 8 30.55 -8.21 -2.73
N GLY A 9 30.00 -7.20 -2.05
CA GLY A 9 28.88 -7.40 -1.12
C GLY A 9 29.26 -8.39 -0.02
N PRO A 10 28.47 -9.45 0.23
CA PRO A 10 28.78 -10.44 1.26
C PRO A 10 29.85 -11.46 0.83
N LEU A 11 30.31 -11.43 -0.43
CA LEU A 11 31.36 -12.31 -0.93
C LEU A 11 32.72 -11.61 -0.87
N ILE A 12 33.69 -12.26 -0.23
CA ILE A 12 35.06 -11.77 -0.07
C ILE A 12 36.05 -12.78 -0.65
N ILE A 13 37.10 -12.28 -1.30
CA ILE A 13 38.23 -13.10 -1.73
C ILE A 13 39.42 -12.75 -0.86
N ALA A 14 40.00 -13.75 -0.19
CA ALA A 14 41.22 -13.60 0.60
C ALA A 14 42.38 -14.37 -0.03
N SER A 15 43.57 -13.76 -0.04
CA SER A 15 44.84 -14.39 -0.47
C SER A 15 45.63 -14.88 0.75
N GLY A 16 46.62 -15.76 0.53
CA GLY A 16 47.41 -16.32 1.64
C GLY A 16 46.68 -17.37 2.47
N MET A 17 45.63 -17.98 1.91
CA MET A 17 44.76 -18.92 2.63
C MET A 17 45.15 -20.40 2.41
N ARG A 18 46.40 -20.67 2.02
CA ARG A 18 46.91 -22.05 1.87
C ARG A 18 46.79 -22.80 3.20
N GLY A 19 46.29 -24.03 3.14
CA GLY A 19 46.05 -24.88 4.33
C GLY A 19 44.65 -24.75 4.94
N SER A 20 43.83 -23.82 4.46
CA SER A 20 42.42 -23.71 4.88
C SER A 20 41.55 -24.79 4.21
N GLN A 21 40.39 -25.07 4.79
CA GLN A 21 39.45 -26.09 4.28
C GLN A 21 38.14 -25.48 3.77
N ILE A 22 37.48 -26.17 2.82
CA ILE A 22 36.11 -25.80 2.41
C ILE A 22 35.16 -26.04 3.59
N ASN A 23 34.20 -25.12 3.77
CA ASN A 23 33.27 -25.00 4.91
C ASN A 23 33.93 -24.61 6.25
N GLU A 24 35.21 -24.27 6.25
CA GLU A 24 35.86 -23.73 7.44
C GLU A 24 35.32 -22.33 7.76
N VAL A 25 35.02 -22.09 9.04
CA VAL A 25 34.63 -20.76 9.53
C VAL A 25 35.87 -19.89 9.66
N VAL A 26 35.75 -18.65 9.22
CA VAL A 26 36.80 -17.64 9.29
C VAL A 26 36.32 -16.37 10.01
N LYS A 27 37.26 -15.65 10.62
CA LYS A 27 37.06 -14.32 11.20
C LYS A 27 37.65 -13.28 10.25
N VAL A 28 36.81 -12.34 9.81
CA VAL A 28 37.16 -11.38 8.76
C VAL A 28 37.28 -9.96 9.32
N GLY A 29 38.43 -9.34 9.06
CA GLY A 29 38.75 -7.97 9.43
C GLY A 29 38.89 -7.72 10.92
N LYS A 30 39.08 -6.44 11.28
CA LYS A 30 39.31 -6.01 12.68
C LYS A 30 38.12 -6.26 13.60
N GLN A 31 36.91 -6.36 13.03
CA GLN A 31 35.67 -6.64 13.75
C GLN A 31 35.38 -8.13 13.89
N GLU A 32 36.28 -9.00 13.40
CA GLU A 32 36.14 -10.46 13.47
C GLU A 32 34.78 -10.98 12.98
N LEU A 33 34.32 -10.45 11.84
CA LEU A 33 33.04 -10.83 11.26
C LEU A 33 33.07 -12.32 10.88
N ASN A 34 31.98 -13.03 11.18
CA ASN A 34 31.91 -14.45 10.84
C ASN A 34 31.70 -14.65 9.34
N GLY A 35 32.52 -15.51 8.74
CA GLY A 35 32.34 -15.99 7.38
C GLY A 35 32.68 -17.48 7.23
N GLU A 36 32.36 -18.04 6.08
CA GLU A 36 32.60 -19.44 5.73
C GLU A 36 33.32 -19.52 4.36
N ILE A 37 34.36 -20.36 4.28
CA ILE A 37 35.05 -20.64 3.01
C ILE A 37 34.15 -21.52 2.14
N ILE A 38 33.70 -20.98 1.01
CA ILE A 38 32.83 -21.69 0.06
C ILE A 38 33.59 -22.27 -1.14
N ALA A 39 34.78 -21.74 -1.44
CA ALA A 39 35.64 -22.25 -2.50
C ALA A 39 37.12 -21.92 -2.23
N LEU A 40 38.01 -22.79 -2.70
CA LEU A 40 39.46 -22.62 -2.65
C LEU A 40 40.02 -22.73 -4.07
N LYS A 41 40.88 -21.79 -4.45
CA LYS A 41 41.64 -21.82 -5.71
C LYS A 41 43.06 -21.38 -5.43
N GLU A 42 44.00 -22.32 -5.55
CA GLU A 42 45.43 -22.12 -5.28
C GLU A 42 45.68 -21.53 -3.89
N ASP A 43 46.06 -20.26 -3.79
CA ASP A 43 46.33 -19.53 -2.56
C ASP A 43 45.16 -18.63 -2.11
N ARG A 44 44.04 -18.62 -2.86
CA ARG A 44 42.88 -17.78 -2.61
C ARG A 44 41.69 -18.57 -2.08
N ALA A 45 40.99 -17.99 -1.11
CA ALA A 45 39.71 -18.47 -0.60
C ALA A 45 38.58 -17.50 -0.97
N SER A 46 37.46 -18.05 -1.45
CA SER A 46 36.19 -17.33 -1.55
C SER A 46 35.40 -17.55 -0.27
N ILE A 47 35.04 -16.45 0.40
CA ILE A 47 34.45 -16.44 1.72
C ILE A 47 33.09 -15.76 1.65
N GLN A 48 32.05 -16.46 2.13
CA GLN A 48 30.73 -15.89 2.34
C GLN A 48 30.67 -15.33 3.76
N VAL A 49 30.57 -14.00 3.91
CA VAL A 49 30.39 -13.35 5.21
C VAL A 49 28.91 -13.31 5.56
N TYR A 50 28.56 -13.65 6.81
CA TYR A 50 27.17 -13.71 7.29
C TYR A 50 26.67 -12.38 7.87
N GLU A 51 27.52 -11.36 7.90
CA GLU A 51 27.27 -10.03 8.44
C GLU A 51 27.57 -8.95 7.38
N GLU A 52 27.10 -7.72 7.61
CA GLU A 52 27.29 -6.58 6.70
C GLU A 52 28.78 -6.20 6.58
N THR A 53 29.30 -6.26 5.35
CA THR A 53 30.73 -6.10 5.01
C THR A 53 31.16 -4.64 4.82
N SER A 54 30.24 -3.69 4.89
CA SER A 54 30.54 -2.25 4.78
C SER A 54 31.64 -1.79 5.74
N GLY A 55 32.70 -1.19 5.21
CA GLY A 55 33.85 -0.71 6.00
C GLY A 55 35.04 -1.66 6.07
N LEU A 56 34.91 -2.90 5.60
CA LEU A 56 36.07 -3.76 5.30
C LEU A 56 36.86 -3.19 4.11
N LYS A 57 38.16 -3.45 4.08
CA LYS A 57 39.07 -2.99 3.02
C LYS A 57 39.98 -4.11 2.55
N PRO A 58 40.43 -4.11 1.28
CA PRO A 58 41.56 -4.94 0.87
C PRO A 58 42.77 -4.73 1.79
N GLY A 59 43.43 -5.82 2.17
CA GLY A 59 44.51 -5.86 3.16
C GLY A 59 44.05 -6.16 4.60
N ASP A 60 42.74 -6.13 4.90
CA ASP A 60 42.26 -6.57 6.21
C ASP A 60 42.50 -8.08 6.43
N VAL A 61 42.78 -8.46 7.68
CA VAL A 61 43.17 -9.84 8.04
C VAL A 61 41.99 -10.80 7.97
N VAL A 62 42.26 -12.04 7.56
CA VAL A 62 41.35 -13.19 7.63
C VAL A 62 41.99 -14.33 8.42
N ASN A 63 41.33 -14.75 9.50
CA ASN A 63 41.80 -15.82 10.38
C ASN A 63 40.90 -17.06 10.24
N GLY A 64 41.50 -18.21 9.92
CA GLY A 64 40.81 -19.51 9.96
C GLY A 64 40.63 -20.00 11.38
N THR A 65 39.46 -20.59 11.66
CA THR A 65 39.17 -21.20 12.97
C THR A 65 39.54 -22.68 13.03
N GLY A 66 39.87 -23.31 11.89
CA GLY A 66 40.12 -24.74 11.78
C GLY A 66 38.89 -25.63 11.98
N ALA A 67 37.71 -25.04 12.18
CA ALA A 67 36.46 -25.75 12.44
C ALA A 67 35.39 -25.36 11.42
N GLN A 68 34.44 -26.28 11.19
CA GLN A 68 33.25 -25.98 10.41
C GLN A 68 32.24 -25.18 11.27
N LEU A 69 31.17 -24.69 10.65
CA LEU A 69 30.08 -24.08 11.40
C LEU A 69 29.39 -25.14 12.26
N GLU A 70 29.55 -25.02 13.57
CA GLU A 70 29.02 -25.93 14.57
C GLU A 70 27.90 -25.29 15.38
N LEU A 71 26.91 -26.09 15.76
CA LEU A 71 25.91 -25.71 16.75
C LEU A 71 26.26 -26.28 18.11
N GLU A 72 25.97 -25.51 19.15
CA GLU A 72 25.96 -25.96 20.53
C GLU A 72 24.63 -26.63 20.83
N LEU A 73 24.66 -27.87 21.32
CA LEU A 73 23.48 -28.70 21.56
C LEU A 73 23.48 -29.14 23.03
N GLY A 74 22.50 -28.67 23.80
CA GLY A 74 22.35 -29.00 25.21
C GLY A 74 21.19 -28.25 25.87
N PRO A 75 21.02 -28.37 27.19
CA PRO A 75 19.96 -27.69 27.95
C PRO A 75 20.06 -26.16 27.85
N GLY A 76 18.93 -25.49 27.59
CA GLY A 76 18.82 -24.03 27.47
C GLY A 76 18.43 -23.55 26.07
N LEU A 77 18.39 -24.45 25.07
CA LEU A 77 17.98 -24.12 23.70
C LEU A 77 16.47 -23.92 23.56
N LEU A 78 15.62 -24.64 24.30
CA LEU A 78 14.16 -24.62 24.11
C LEU A 78 13.51 -23.27 24.48
N SER A 79 14.22 -22.43 25.21
CA SER A 79 13.79 -21.08 25.59
C SER A 79 14.43 -19.95 24.78
N GLY A 80 15.46 -20.24 23.98
CA GLY A 80 16.26 -19.22 23.32
C GLY A 80 15.63 -18.72 22.02
N ILE A 81 15.88 -17.46 21.71
CA ILE A 81 15.60 -16.87 20.40
C ILE A 81 16.95 -16.66 19.72
N PHE A 82 17.19 -17.34 18.61
CA PHE A 82 18.48 -17.33 17.93
C PHE A 82 18.40 -16.71 16.54
N ASP A 83 19.51 -16.15 16.08
CA ASP A 83 19.68 -15.82 14.66
C ASP A 83 20.10 -17.04 13.81
N GLY A 84 20.41 -16.81 12.53
CA GLY A 84 20.76 -17.87 11.58
C GLY A 84 22.06 -18.62 11.88
N THR A 85 22.90 -18.14 12.82
CA THR A 85 24.15 -18.79 13.24
C THR A 85 24.14 -19.19 14.70
N GLN A 86 22.94 -19.30 15.31
CA GLN A 86 22.73 -19.71 16.71
C GLN A 86 23.21 -18.71 17.76
N ARG A 87 23.22 -17.40 17.46
CA ARG A 87 23.50 -16.36 18.48
C ARG A 87 22.21 -15.93 19.18
N PRO A 88 22.20 -15.83 20.53
CA PRO A 88 20.99 -15.49 21.29
C PRO A 88 20.63 -14.00 21.15
N LEU A 89 19.51 -13.71 20.50
CA LEU A 89 19.07 -12.35 20.14
C LEU A 89 18.66 -11.51 21.35
N ASP A 90 18.15 -12.15 22.40
CA ASP A 90 17.85 -11.52 23.69
C ASP A 90 19.13 -11.00 24.36
N VAL A 91 20.17 -11.83 24.43
CA VAL A 91 21.47 -11.44 25.01
C VAL A 91 22.19 -10.41 24.14
N ILE A 92 22.07 -10.51 22.81
CA ILE A 92 22.57 -9.47 21.90
C ILE A 92 21.89 -8.14 22.20
N ARG A 93 20.56 -8.11 22.31
CA ARG A 93 19.78 -6.91 22.60
C ARG A 93 20.19 -6.26 23.92
N GLU A 94 20.44 -7.05 24.96
CA GLU A 94 20.94 -6.54 26.25
C GLU A 94 22.29 -5.84 26.13
N LYS A 95 23.17 -6.32 25.23
CA LYS A 95 24.51 -5.75 25.04
C LYS A 95 24.56 -4.60 24.04
N THR A 96 23.78 -4.65 22.96
CA THR A 96 23.91 -3.72 21.83
C THR A 96 22.72 -2.78 21.66
N GLY A 97 21.65 -2.97 22.42
CA GLY A 97 20.43 -2.19 22.35
C GLY A 97 19.46 -2.67 21.27
N ILE A 98 18.68 -1.75 20.71
CA ILE A 98 17.57 -2.06 19.80
C ILE A 98 18.05 -2.57 18.43
N PHE A 99 19.30 -2.24 18.04
CA PHE A 99 19.91 -2.67 16.79
C PHE A 99 21.01 -3.72 17.04
N ILE A 100 21.17 -4.63 16.09
CA ILE A 100 22.18 -5.69 16.14
C ILE A 100 23.54 -5.10 15.72
N ALA A 101 24.50 -5.03 16.65
CA ALA A 101 25.86 -4.63 16.31
C ALA A 101 26.63 -5.77 15.62
N ARG A 102 27.61 -5.40 14.80
CA ARG A 102 28.46 -6.32 14.04
C ARG A 102 29.59 -6.89 14.88
N GLY A 103 30.05 -8.10 14.57
CA GLY A 103 31.21 -8.71 15.22
C GLY A 103 30.97 -9.15 16.67
N VAL A 104 29.69 -9.25 17.06
CA VAL A 104 29.32 -9.66 18.42
C VAL A 104 29.43 -11.18 18.54
N ASN A 105 30.38 -11.61 19.37
CA ASN A 105 30.61 -13.02 19.67
C ASN A 105 30.03 -13.37 21.06
N ILE A 106 28.94 -14.14 21.08
CA ILE A 106 28.23 -14.55 22.31
C ILE A 106 27.96 -16.05 22.22
N PRO A 107 28.23 -16.83 23.29
CA PRO A 107 27.89 -18.25 23.34
C PRO A 107 26.40 -18.50 23.14
N SER A 108 26.04 -19.59 22.45
CA SER A 108 24.66 -19.95 22.16
C SER A 108 23.91 -20.37 23.43
N ILE A 109 24.56 -21.11 24.33
CA ILE A 109 23.96 -21.57 25.59
C ILE A 109 24.54 -20.79 26.78
N ASN A 110 23.67 -20.40 27.72
CA ASN A 110 24.07 -19.66 28.91
C ASN A 110 24.98 -20.51 29.82
N ARG A 111 26.25 -20.11 29.94
CA ARG A 111 27.29 -20.79 30.75
C ARG A 111 27.10 -20.69 32.26
N LYS A 112 26.27 -19.77 32.74
CA LYS A 112 26.07 -19.51 34.17
C LYS A 112 24.89 -20.28 34.76
N THR A 113 23.99 -20.79 33.91
CA THR A 113 22.80 -21.50 34.38
C THR A 113 23.19 -22.87 34.91
N LYS A 114 22.75 -23.18 36.13
CA LYS A 114 22.94 -24.50 36.74
C LYS A 114 21.69 -25.37 36.55
N TRP A 115 21.90 -26.56 36.02
CA TRP A 115 20.90 -27.58 35.75
C TRP A 115 21.05 -28.72 36.74
N ASP A 116 19.93 -29.21 37.26
CA ASP A 116 19.91 -30.38 38.14
C ASP A 116 19.94 -31.65 37.30
N PHE A 117 21.13 -32.25 37.20
CA PHE A 117 21.38 -33.46 36.42
C PHE A 117 21.16 -34.71 37.27
N LYS A 118 20.30 -35.58 36.74
CA LYS A 118 19.97 -36.88 37.32
C LYS A 118 20.55 -37.97 36.43
N ALA A 119 21.37 -38.85 36.99
CA ALA A 119 22.01 -39.90 36.23
C ALA A 119 21.02 -41.04 35.99
N THR A 120 20.96 -41.56 34.77
CA THR A 120 20.18 -42.75 34.43
C THR A 120 21.07 -43.98 34.24
N ALA A 121 22.37 -43.78 33.98
CA ALA A 121 23.37 -44.83 33.82
C ALA A 121 24.26 -44.97 35.07
N LYS A 122 24.89 -46.14 35.25
CA LYS A 122 25.72 -46.44 36.44
C LYS A 122 27.21 -46.54 36.09
N LYS A 123 28.06 -46.26 37.08
CA LYS A 123 29.51 -46.50 36.96
C LYS A 123 29.78 -47.97 36.59
N GLY A 124 30.65 -48.20 35.63
CA GLY A 124 31.03 -49.52 35.10
C GLY A 124 30.21 -50.00 33.90
N GLU A 125 29.09 -49.33 33.59
CA GLU A 125 28.24 -49.65 32.44
C GLU A 125 28.93 -49.28 31.12
N HIS A 126 28.80 -50.14 30.10
CA HIS A 126 29.36 -49.87 28.76
C HIS A 126 28.32 -49.11 27.95
N VAL A 127 28.70 -47.94 27.45
CA VAL A 127 27.83 -47.04 26.68
C VAL A 127 28.49 -46.67 25.36
N LYS A 128 27.66 -46.39 24.36
CA LYS A 128 28.08 -45.92 23.03
C LYS A 128 27.34 -44.66 22.62
N GLY A 129 27.79 -44.04 21.54
CA GLY A 129 27.18 -42.84 20.97
C GLY A 129 25.66 -42.97 20.81
N GLY A 130 24.92 -42.03 21.42
CA GLY A 130 23.46 -42.00 21.43
C GLY A 130 22.80 -42.61 22.66
N ASP A 131 23.52 -43.34 23.51
CA ASP A 131 22.97 -43.86 24.77
C ASP A 131 22.70 -42.73 25.77
N CYS A 132 21.65 -42.86 26.57
CA CYS A 132 21.24 -41.85 27.56
C CYS A 132 21.96 -42.10 28.90
N ILE A 133 22.76 -41.14 29.34
CA ILE A 133 23.51 -41.23 30.61
C ILE A 133 22.83 -40.47 31.76
N GLY A 134 21.93 -39.56 31.44
CA GLY A 134 21.11 -38.87 32.43
C GLY A 134 20.15 -37.89 31.81
N GLU A 135 19.48 -37.11 32.65
CA GLU A 135 18.43 -36.18 32.25
C GLU A 135 18.42 -34.90 33.10
N VAL A 136 17.90 -33.83 32.52
CA VAL A 136 17.63 -32.57 33.21
C VAL A 136 16.22 -32.10 32.89
N GLN A 137 15.57 -31.42 33.85
CA GLN A 137 14.27 -30.80 33.61
C GLN A 137 14.45 -29.47 32.87
N GLU A 138 14.00 -29.38 31.62
CA GLU A 138 13.97 -28.14 30.84
C GLU A 138 12.53 -27.70 30.62
N LYS A 139 12.08 -26.74 31.44
CA LYS A 139 10.66 -26.31 31.52
C LYS A 139 9.73 -27.49 31.80
N ASN A 140 8.87 -27.86 30.87
CA ASN A 140 7.90 -28.95 31.00
C ASN A 140 8.35 -30.22 30.25
N ILE A 141 9.60 -30.26 29.78
CA ILE A 141 10.16 -31.36 29.01
C ILE A 141 11.37 -31.94 29.76
N ILE A 142 11.48 -33.26 29.78
CA ILE A 142 12.66 -33.96 30.26
C ILE A 142 13.68 -33.98 29.12
N HIS A 143 14.78 -33.24 29.29
CA HIS A 143 15.87 -33.20 28.33
C HIS A 143 16.85 -34.35 28.62
N LYS A 144 17.01 -35.26 27.67
CA LYS A 144 17.93 -36.40 27.79
C LYS A 144 19.35 -36.03 27.39
N ILE A 145 20.31 -36.35 28.25
CA ILE A 145 21.74 -36.17 28.00
C ILE A 145 22.29 -37.46 27.39
N LEU A 146 22.72 -37.37 26.13
CA LEU A 146 23.18 -38.50 25.34
C LEU A 146 24.70 -38.49 25.18
N VAL A 147 25.30 -39.68 25.13
CA VAL A 147 26.72 -39.85 24.77
C VAL A 147 26.96 -39.32 23.35
N PRO A 148 27.99 -38.49 23.12
CA PRO A 148 28.30 -37.99 21.78
C PRO A 148 28.55 -39.13 20.78
N PRO A 149 28.16 -38.98 19.50
CA PRO A 149 28.13 -40.11 18.56
C PRO A 149 29.44 -40.87 18.31
N LYS A 150 30.60 -40.25 18.55
CA LYS A 150 31.93 -40.84 18.32
C LYS A 150 32.58 -41.41 19.60
N VAL A 151 31.87 -41.37 20.73
CA VAL A 151 32.39 -41.83 22.03
C VAL A 151 31.78 -43.19 22.36
N GLU A 152 32.63 -44.13 22.78
CA GLU A 152 32.25 -45.44 23.27
C GLU A 152 33.21 -45.88 24.39
N GLY A 153 32.69 -46.56 25.40
CA GLY A 153 33.51 -47.10 26.48
C GLY A 153 32.71 -47.37 27.75
N LYS A 154 33.42 -47.73 28.83
CA LYS A 154 32.82 -47.87 30.16
C LYS A 154 32.73 -46.53 30.87
N ILE A 155 31.66 -46.32 31.63
CA ILE A 155 31.51 -45.17 32.52
C ILE A 155 32.48 -45.33 33.69
N GLU A 156 33.52 -44.52 33.72
CA GLU A 156 34.52 -44.48 34.80
C GLU A 156 34.00 -43.68 36.00
N GLU A 157 33.29 -42.60 35.72
CA GLU A 157 32.72 -41.68 36.71
C GLU A 157 31.44 -41.07 36.15
N ILE A 158 30.42 -40.91 37.00
CA ILE A 158 29.20 -40.15 36.70
C ILE A 158 28.76 -39.45 37.98
N LYS A 159 28.38 -38.18 37.87
CA LYS A 159 28.01 -37.33 39.02
C LYS A 159 26.58 -36.85 38.88
N GLU A 160 25.87 -36.80 39.98
CA GLU A 160 24.54 -36.19 40.07
C GLU A 160 24.61 -34.85 40.80
N GLY A 161 23.66 -33.96 40.50
CA GLY A 161 23.52 -32.67 41.16
C GLY A 161 23.50 -31.48 40.19
N LYS A 162 23.78 -30.29 40.72
CA LYS A 162 23.64 -29.02 39.98
C LYS A 162 24.92 -28.64 39.25
N PHE A 163 24.90 -28.76 37.92
CA PHE A 163 26.04 -28.46 37.06
C PHE A 163 25.71 -27.38 36.02
N THR A 164 26.71 -26.62 35.57
CA THR A 164 26.60 -25.83 34.34
C THR A 164 26.78 -26.73 33.12
N VAL A 165 26.42 -26.23 31.93
CA VAL A 165 26.52 -27.01 30.69
C VAL A 165 27.95 -27.36 30.26
N GLU A 166 28.97 -26.73 30.86
CA GLU A 166 30.40 -26.99 30.59
C GLU A 166 31.07 -27.84 31.67
N GLU A 167 30.42 -28.02 32.82
CA GLU A 167 30.96 -28.86 33.88
C GLU A 167 30.89 -30.34 33.49
N THR A 168 31.94 -31.09 33.86
CA THR A 168 32.03 -32.52 33.57
C THR A 168 31.07 -33.31 34.44
N ILE A 169 30.11 -33.98 33.81
CA ILE A 169 29.09 -34.81 34.45
C ILE A 169 29.42 -36.30 34.41
N ALA A 170 30.22 -36.75 33.44
CA ALA A 170 30.66 -38.14 33.32
C ALA A 170 32.02 -38.27 32.62
N ILE A 171 32.70 -39.40 32.84
CA ILE A 171 33.91 -39.81 32.12
C ILE A 171 33.64 -41.17 31.49
N VAL A 172 33.81 -41.28 30.17
CA VAL A 172 33.54 -42.49 29.39
C VAL A 172 34.73 -42.79 28.51
N GLY A 173 35.43 -43.92 28.74
CA GLY A 173 36.59 -44.33 27.95
C GLY A 173 37.67 -43.26 27.87
N GLY A 174 37.96 -42.57 28.98
CA GLY A 174 38.87 -41.43 29.05
C GLY A 174 38.34 -40.08 28.53
N HIS A 175 37.14 -40.03 27.94
CA HIS A 175 36.52 -38.79 27.45
C HIS A 175 35.65 -38.13 28.51
N LYS A 176 35.92 -36.85 28.81
CA LYS A 176 35.07 -36.02 29.69
C LYS A 176 33.81 -35.59 28.94
N LEU A 177 32.65 -35.92 29.49
CA LEU A 177 31.34 -35.54 28.96
C LEU A 177 30.74 -34.41 29.79
N THR A 178 30.17 -33.43 29.10
CA THR A 178 29.40 -32.33 29.66
C THR A 178 27.95 -32.43 29.17
N MET A 179 27.06 -31.55 29.65
CA MET A 179 25.68 -31.51 29.15
C MET A 179 25.55 -30.87 27.76
N MET A 180 26.62 -30.27 27.22
CA MET A 180 26.64 -29.65 25.90
C MET A 180 27.61 -30.37 24.96
N GLN A 181 27.14 -30.64 23.74
CA GLN A 181 27.97 -31.10 22.63
C GLN A 181 27.99 -30.06 21.50
N LYS A 182 29.06 -30.05 20.70
CA LYS A 182 29.13 -29.29 19.45
C LYS A 182 28.93 -30.22 18.25
N TRP A 183 28.22 -29.76 17.22
CA TRP A 183 27.97 -30.56 16.03
C TRP A 183 27.94 -29.73 14.74
N PRO A 184 28.67 -30.13 13.67
CA PRO A 184 28.67 -29.41 12.39
C PRO A 184 27.31 -29.41 11.69
N VAL A 185 26.81 -28.23 11.29
CA VAL A 185 25.45 -28.08 10.71
C VAL A 185 25.25 -28.82 9.39
N ARG A 186 26.33 -28.95 8.60
CA ARG A 186 26.29 -29.59 7.28
C ARG A 186 26.40 -31.12 7.34
N THR A 187 26.70 -31.67 8.52
CA THR A 187 26.80 -33.12 8.72
C THR A 187 25.53 -33.61 9.42
N PRO A 188 24.68 -34.44 8.79
CA PRO A 188 23.53 -35.03 9.46
C PRO A 188 23.97 -35.82 10.71
N ARG A 189 23.24 -35.68 11.82
CA ARG A 189 23.50 -36.51 13.00
C ARG A 189 23.23 -37.99 12.66
N PRO A 190 24.10 -38.91 13.09
CA PRO A 190 23.94 -40.33 12.77
C PRO A 190 22.71 -40.91 13.47
N PHE A 191 22.11 -41.91 12.84
CA PHE A 191 20.98 -42.68 13.35
C PHE A 191 21.21 -44.17 13.07
N LYS A 192 20.59 -45.05 13.87
CA LYS A 192 20.79 -46.51 13.75
C LYS A 192 20.25 -47.09 12.44
N SER A 193 19.01 -46.76 12.10
CA SER A 193 18.39 -47.15 10.84
C SER A 193 17.24 -46.19 10.49
N LYS A 194 16.99 -46.01 9.20
CA LYS A 194 15.84 -45.25 8.71
C LYS A 194 14.66 -46.20 8.64
N LYS A 195 13.62 -45.95 9.44
CA LYS A 195 12.41 -46.78 9.45
C LYS A 195 11.52 -46.46 8.23
N PRO A 196 10.73 -47.43 7.73
CA PRO A 196 9.68 -47.16 6.76
C PRO A 196 8.60 -46.25 7.36
N PHE A 197 7.89 -45.53 6.50
CA PHE A 197 6.83 -44.59 6.87
C PHE A 197 5.49 -45.32 7.07
N ASP A 198 5.33 -45.99 8.20
CA ASP A 198 4.16 -46.83 8.52
C ASP A 198 3.16 -46.18 9.50
N GLN A 199 3.54 -45.08 10.17
CA GLN A 199 2.68 -44.34 11.10
C GLN A 199 2.30 -42.96 10.54
N PRO A 200 1.00 -42.59 10.51
CA PRO A 200 0.58 -41.25 10.14
C PRO A 200 0.89 -40.23 11.25
N LEU A 201 1.29 -39.02 10.86
CA LEU A 201 1.34 -37.85 11.73
C LEU A 201 -0.09 -37.29 11.86
N VAL A 202 -0.73 -37.51 13.01
CA VAL A 202 -2.06 -36.97 13.30
C VAL A 202 -1.93 -35.47 13.58
N THR A 203 -2.34 -34.64 12.63
CA THR A 203 -2.23 -33.18 12.72
C THR A 203 -3.42 -32.53 13.42
N GLY A 204 -4.55 -33.23 13.50
CA GLY A 204 -5.84 -32.70 13.99
C GLY A 204 -6.64 -31.96 12.91
N MET A 205 -6.10 -31.78 11.70
CA MET A 205 -6.78 -31.15 10.57
C MET A 205 -7.42 -32.23 9.69
N ARG A 206 -8.76 -32.27 9.65
CA ARG A 206 -9.53 -33.27 8.88
C ARG A 206 -9.04 -33.44 7.43
N ILE A 207 -8.76 -32.35 6.73
CA ILE A 207 -8.34 -32.41 5.32
C ILE A 207 -6.97 -33.08 5.14
N ILE A 208 -6.03 -32.82 6.03
CA ILE A 208 -4.69 -33.42 5.97
C ILE A 208 -4.79 -34.87 6.44
N ASP A 209 -5.38 -35.11 7.61
CA ASP A 209 -5.40 -36.44 8.21
C ASP A 209 -6.21 -37.46 7.38
N THR A 210 -7.24 -37.00 6.64
CA THR A 210 -8.11 -37.89 5.85
C THR A 210 -7.68 -38.03 4.39
N PHE A 211 -7.33 -36.93 3.72
CA PHE A 211 -7.13 -36.95 2.26
C PHE A 211 -5.65 -36.82 1.85
N PHE A 212 -4.83 -36.17 2.67
CA PHE A 212 -3.40 -35.92 2.36
C PHE A 212 -2.50 -36.25 3.55
N PRO A 213 -2.59 -37.47 4.12
CA PRO A 213 -1.89 -37.79 5.36
C PRO A 213 -0.39 -37.74 5.14
N VAL A 214 0.32 -37.14 6.11
CA VAL A 214 1.78 -37.11 6.14
C VAL A 214 2.22 -38.17 7.14
N ALA A 215 3.17 -39.04 6.78
CA ALA A 215 3.72 -40.00 7.73
C ALA A 215 4.61 -39.31 8.78
N MET A 216 4.73 -39.88 9.97
CA MET A 216 5.62 -39.39 11.02
C MET A 216 7.09 -39.43 10.54
N GLY A 217 7.76 -38.29 10.56
CA GLY A 217 9.10 -38.12 9.97
C GLY A 217 9.13 -37.92 8.44
N GLY A 218 7.96 -37.88 7.80
CA GLY A 218 7.80 -37.54 6.39
C GLY A 218 7.98 -36.04 6.12
N ALA A 219 8.18 -35.70 4.85
CA ALA A 219 8.28 -34.31 4.40
C ALA A 219 7.04 -33.97 3.55
N ALA A 220 6.44 -32.82 3.80
CA ALA A 220 5.34 -32.28 3.01
C ALA A 220 5.69 -30.87 2.52
N ALA A 221 5.37 -30.57 1.28
CA ALA A 221 5.45 -29.23 0.72
C ALA A 221 4.03 -28.70 0.47
N ILE A 222 3.72 -27.52 0.99
CA ILE A 222 2.47 -26.83 0.73
C ILE A 222 2.80 -25.60 -0.11
N PRO A 223 2.87 -25.72 -1.45
CA PRO A 223 3.09 -24.56 -2.30
C PRO A 223 1.84 -23.67 -2.28
N GLY A 224 2.03 -22.40 -1.96
CA GLY A 224 0.98 -21.38 -2.04
C GLY A 224 1.46 -20.20 -2.89
N PRO A 225 0.62 -19.62 -3.77
CA PRO A 225 0.96 -18.37 -4.43
C PRO A 225 1.12 -17.26 -3.38
N PHE A 226 2.06 -16.34 -3.61
CA PHE A 226 2.27 -15.19 -2.74
C PHE A 226 1.06 -14.24 -2.84
N GLY A 227 0.22 -14.23 -1.81
CA GLY A 227 -1.05 -13.51 -1.83
C GLY A 227 -2.08 -14.14 -2.77
N SER A 228 -3.24 -14.46 -2.22
CA SER A 228 -4.52 -14.48 -2.92
C SER A 228 -4.88 -13.08 -3.50
N GLY A 229 -3.91 -12.45 -4.19
CA GLY A 229 -3.93 -11.09 -4.66
C GLY A 229 -5.16 -10.87 -5.53
N LYS A 230 -6.02 -9.98 -5.06
CA LYS A 230 -7.23 -9.57 -5.76
C LYS A 230 -6.82 -8.71 -6.95
N CYS A 231 -6.32 -9.33 -8.01
CA CYS A 231 -5.92 -8.63 -9.22
C CYS A 231 -7.14 -8.37 -10.08
N VAL A 232 -7.32 -7.12 -10.46
CA VAL A 232 -8.34 -6.67 -11.39
C VAL A 232 -7.66 -6.00 -12.58
N SER A 233 -8.37 -5.83 -13.69
CA SER A 233 -7.89 -5.05 -14.83
C SER A 233 -7.51 -3.63 -14.40
N GLY A 234 -6.45 -3.06 -14.98
CA GLY A 234 -6.01 -1.68 -14.67
C GLY A 234 -7.10 -0.63 -14.88
N ARG A 235 -8.01 -0.88 -15.83
CA ARG A 235 -9.18 -0.03 -16.11
C ARG A 235 -10.31 -0.13 -15.09
N THR A 236 -10.18 -0.99 -14.08
CA THR A 236 -11.23 -1.18 -13.07
C THR A 236 -11.33 0.08 -12.21
N PRO A 237 -12.50 0.73 -12.12
CA PRO A 237 -12.69 1.87 -11.24
C PRO A 237 -12.74 1.42 -9.77
N ILE A 238 -12.07 2.16 -8.91
CA ILE A 238 -12.00 1.95 -7.47
C ILE A 238 -12.32 3.24 -6.72
N LEU A 239 -13.10 3.10 -5.65
CA LEU A 239 -13.40 4.18 -4.73
C LEU A 239 -12.53 4.00 -3.47
N LEU A 240 -11.69 4.99 -3.20
CA LEU A 240 -10.87 5.06 -2.01
C LEU A 240 -11.65 5.66 -0.83
N ALA A 241 -11.13 5.47 0.38
CA ALA A 241 -11.83 5.94 1.59
C ALA A 241 -11.80 7.47 1.76
N ASP A 242 -10.92 8.17 1.05
CA ASP A 242 -10.81 9.63 1.00
C ASP A 242 -11.77 10.28 -0.02
N GLY A 243 -12.47 9.47 -0.82
CA GLY A 243 -13.40 9.94 -1.86
C GLY A 243 -12.87 9.88 -3.28
N ASP A 244 -11.59 9.54 -3.48
CA ASP A 244 -11.03 9.43 -4.83
C ASP A 244 -11.64 8.24 -5.58
N LEU A 245 -12.36 8.55 -6.66
CA LEU A 245 -12.77 7.57 -7.66
C LEU A 245 -11.79 7.60 -8.84
N ILE A 246 -10.90 6.60 -8.91
CA ILE A 246 -9.84 6.50 -9.91
C ILE A 246 -9.77 5.08 -10.47
N THR A 247 -9.00 4.85 -11.51
CA THR A 247 -8.71 3.49 -11.99
C THR A 247 -7.58 2.84 -11.20
N MET A 248 -7.51 1.51 -11.20
CA MET A 248 -6.38 0.78 -10.59
C MET A 248 -5.03 1.12 -11.22
N GLU A 249 -5.01 1.43 -12.51
CA GLU A 249 -3.82 1.90 -13.21
C GLU A 249 -3.36 3.26 -12.69
N GLU A 250 -4.26 4.24 -12.57
CA GLU A 250 -3.94 5.55 -11.98
C GLU A 250 -3.50 5.43 -10.51
N LEU A 251 -4.13 4.55 -9.72
CA LEU A 251 -3.70 4.29 -8.35
C LEU A 251 -2.25 3.80 -8.31
N TYR A 252 -1.92 2.86 -9.19
CA TYR A 252 -0.59 2.30 -9.31
C TYR A 252 0.46 3.37 -9.67
N GLU A 253 0.18 4.21 -10.67
CA GLU A 253 1.06 5.31 -11.06
C GLU A 253 1.26 6.34 -9.94
N ARG A 254 0.21 6.63 -9.15
CA ARG A 254 0.31 7.48 -7.96
C ARG A 254 1.15 6.84 -6.86
N ALA A 255 0.99 5.53 -6.65
CA ALA A 255 1.74 4.77 -5.66
C ALA A 255 3.25 4.76 -5.96
N GLN A 256 3.66 4.68 -7.23
CA GLN A 256 5.08 4.70 -7.62
C GLN A 256 5.83 5.94 -7.11
N LYS A 257 5.15 7.09 -7.01
CA LYS A 257 5.74 8.34 -6.49
C LYS A 257 5.77 8.41 -4.96
N LYS A 258 5.08 7.48 -4.28
CA LYS A 258 4.81 7.50 -2.84
C LYS A 258 5.25 6.20 -2.14
N GLY A 259 6.17 5.44 -2.72
CA GLY A 259 6.64 4.19 -2.14
C GLY A 259 7.95 3.70 -2.71
N VAL A 260 8.43 2.58 -2.18
CA VAL A 260 9.62 1.86 -2.62
C VAL A 260 9.19 0.74 -3.56
N VAL A 261 9.71 0.76 -4.79
CA VAL A 261 9.40 -0.25 -5.81
C VAL A 261 10.34 -1.44 -5.63
N LYS A 262 9.77 -2.63 -5.39
CA LYS A 262 10.46 -3.92 -5.37
C LYS A 262 9.97 -4.74 -6.56
N LYS A 263 10.89 -5.18 -7.41
CA LYS A 263 10.56 -5.89 -8.64
C LYS A 263 11.26 -7.25 -8.69
N ASN A 264 10.52 -8.28 -9.10
CA ASN A 264 11.07 -9.58 -9.49
C ASN A 264 10.73 -9.86 -10.97
N ALA A 265 11.01 -11.07 -11.46
CA ALA A 265 10.80 -11.42 -12.87
C ALA A 265 9.33 -11.36 -13.34
N PHE A 266 8.35 -11.43 -12.42
CA PHE A 266 6.92 -11.59 -12.74
C PHE A 266 6.02 -10.52 -12.11
N GLU A 267 6.53 -9.79 -11.11
CA GLU A 267 5.73 -8.95 -10.22
C GLU A 267 6.47 -7.68 -9.82
N GLU A 268 5.71 -6.61 -9.64
CA GLU A 268 6.16 -5.34 -9.09
C GLU A 268 5.29 -4.99 -7.87
N ILE A 269 5.94 -4.79 -6.74
CA ILE A 269 5.32 -4.44 -5.47
C ILE A 269 5.82 -3.06 -5.08
N ILE A 270 4.89 -2.17 -4.77
CA ILE A 270 5.21 -0.83 -4.27
C ILE A 270 4.83 -0.78 -2.80
N GLU A 271 5.83 -0.78 -1.92
CA GLU A 271 5.62 -0.56 -0.49
C GLU A 271 5.45 0.94 -0.24
N LEU A 272 4.28 1.35 0.23
CA LEU A 272 3.93 2.76 0.38
C LEU A 272 4.63 3.36 1.60
N TYR A 273 5.15 4.60 1.47
CA TYR A 273 5.71 5.35 2.61
C TYR A 273 4.65 5.63 3.68
N GLN A 274 3.41 5.84 3.24
CA GLN A 274 2.23 5.99 4.10
C GLN A 274 1.12 5.07 3.59
N PRO A 275 0.43 4.32 4.46
CA PRO A 275 -0.65 3.44 4.03
C PRO A 275 -1.79 4.21 3.36
N LEU A 276 -2.35 3.61 2.31
CA LEU A 276 -3.56 4.10 1.65
C LEU A 276 -4.80 3.68 2.42
N GLU A 277 -5.75 4.58 2.62
CA GLU A 277 -7.05 4.23 3.19
C GLU A 277 -7.99 3.69 2.11
N VAL A 278 -8.42 2.44 2.26
CA VAL A 278 -9.29 1.72 1.33
C VAL A 278 -10.58 1.28 2.00
N LEU A 279 -11.63 1.06 1.21
CA LEU A 279 -12.84 0.42 1.69
C LEU A 279 -12.67 -1.11 1.60
N SER A 280 -12.88 -1.80 2.72
CA SER A 280 -12.76 -3.26 2.83
C SER A 280 -14.04 -3.87 3.41
N LEU A 281 -14.40 -5.06 2.95
CA LEU A 281 -15.51 -5.84 3.50
C LEU A 281 -15.00 -6.67 4.69
N SER A 282 -15.53 -6.43 5.88
CA SER A 282 -15.24 -7.18 7.10
C SER A 282 -16.55 -7.53 7.81
N VAL A 283 -16.80 -8.82 8.04
CA VAL A 283 -18.00 -9.32 8.76
C VAL A 283 -19.32 -8.76 8.18
N GLY A 284 -19.46 -8.77 6.85
CA GLY A 284 -20.67 -8.28 6.16
C GLY A 284 -20.80 -6.75 6.08
N GLU A 285 -19.88 -5.99 6.67
CA GLU A 285 -19.88 -4.52 6.65
C GLU A 285 -18.69 -3.96 5.87
N ILE A 286 -18.90 -2.82 5.21
CA ILE A 286 -17.82 -2.08 4.55
C ILE A 286 -17.22 -1.11 5.55
N ARG A 287 -15.93 -1.26 5.85
CA ARG A 287 -15.17 -0.44 6.79
C ARG A 287 -13.89 0.09 6.14
N LYS A 288 -13.35 1.18 6.67
CA LYS A 288 -12.03 1.68 6.28
C LYS A 288 -10.95 0.69 6.71
N ALA A 289 -9.97 0.45 5.85
CA ALA A 289 -8.79 -0.37 6.13
C ALA A 289 -7.55 0.29 5.54
N LYS A 290 -6.36 -0.12 6.00
CA LYS A 290 -5.07 0.40 5.53
C LYS A 290 -4.41 -0.59 4.58
N ALA A 291 -4.12 -0.15 3.36
CA ALA A 291 -3.29 -0.88 2.41
C ALA A 291 -1.87 -0.34 2.47
N THR A 292 -0.90 -1.19 2.81
CA THR A 292 0.53 -0.82 2.94
C THR A 292 1.32 -1.00 1.66
N ALA A 293 0.77 -1.73 0.67
CA ALA A 293 1.43 -1.97 -0.60
C ALA A 293 0.43 -2.01 -1.75
N VAL A 294 0.90 -1.66 -2.96
CA VAL A 294 0.19 -1.85 -4.22
C VAL A 294 0.94 -2.87 -5.05
N TYR A 295 0.22 -3.81 -5.64
CA TYR A 295 0.77 -4.94 -6.38
C TYR A 295 0.37 -4.88 -7.86
N LYS A 296 1.34 -5.15 -8.75
CA LYS A 296 1.12 -5.36 -10.19
C LYS A 296 1.78 -6.67 -10.61
N GLY A 297 0.95 -7.64 -11.01
CA GLY A 297 1.38 -8.92 -11.54
C GLY A 297 1.07 -9.06 -13.03
N LYS A 298 1.79 -9.95 -13.72
CA LYS A 298 1.47 -10.36 -15.10
C LYS A 298 0.50 -11.54 -15.08
N SER A 299 -0.49 -11.54 -15.98
CA SER A 299 -1.40 -12.68 -16.18
C SER A 299 -1.62 -12.91 -17.66
N ASP A 300 -1.62 -14.17 -18.10
CA ASP A 300 -1.75 -14.53 -19.52
C ASP A 300 -3.18 -14.36 -20.04
N LYS A 301 -4.18 -14.33 -19.14
CA LYS A 301 -5.59 -14.14 -19.50
C LYS A 301 -6.37 -13.44 -18.37
N LEU A 302 -7.38 -12.69 -18.76
CA LEU A 302 -8.39 -12.15 -17.85
C LEU A 302 -9.75 -12.79 -18.13
N LEU A 303 -10.54 -12.99 -17.08
CA LEU A 303 -11.94 -13.39 -17.19
C LEU A 303 -12.82 -12.15 -17.15
N ARG A 304 -13.75 -12.06 -18.11
CA ARG A 304 -14.77 -11.01 -18.13
C ARG A 304 -16.10 -11.60 -17.65
N ILE A 305 -16.53 -11.20 -16.46
CA ILE A 305 -17.79 -11.63 -15.84
C ILE A 305 -18.84 -10.54 -16.03
N LYS A 306 -19.97 -10.88 -16.67
CA LYS A 306 -21.10 -9.99 -16.84
C LYS A 306 -22.28 -10.45 -15.98
N THR A 307 -22.75 -9.59 -15.09
CA THR A 307 -23.91 -9.87 -14.24
C THR A 307 -25.22 -9.56 -14.97
N ARG A 308 -26.33 -10.15 -14.51
CA ARG A 308 -27.70 -9.82 -14.98
C ARG A 308 -28.02 -8.32 -14.85
N SER A 309 -27.45 -7.67 -13.83
CA SER A 309 -27.59 -6.22 -13.61
C SER A 309 -26.80 -5.36 -14.60
N GLY A 310 -26.07 -5.96 -15.54
CA GLY A 310 -25.26 -5.27 -16.54
C GLY A 310 -23.86 -4.87 -16.07
N ARG A 311 -23.49 -5.11 -14.81
CA ARG A 311 -22.11 -4.91 -14.31
C ARG A 311 -21.15 -5.85 -15.01
N ILE A 312 -19.97 -5.34 -15.36
CA ILE A 312 -18.88 -6.09 -15.97
C ILE A 312 -17.68 -6.01 -15.04
N LEU A 313 -17.08 -7.16 -14.75
CA LEU A 313 -15.86 -7.32 -13.95
C LEU A 313 -14.80 -7.97 -14.83
N GLU A 314 -13.59 -7.43 -14.84
CA GLU A 314 -12.44 -8.02 -15.55
C GLU A 314 -11.36 -8.36 -14.52
N VAL A 315 -11.18 -9.65 -14.27
CA VAL A 315 -10.38 -10.15 -13.14
C VAL A 315 -9.48 -11.30 -13.58
N THR A 316 -8.42 -11.56 -12.83
CA THR A 316 -7.60 -12.76 -13.07
C THR A 316 -8.38 -14.03 -12.72
N PRO A 317 -8.08 -15.19 -13.34
CA PRO A 317 -8.78 -16.45 -13.05
C PRO A 317 -8.83 -16.84 -11.57
N VAL A 318 -7.78 -16.49 -10.82
CA VAL A 318 -7.63 -16.78 -9.38
C VAL A 318 -8.30 -15.76 -8.47
N HIS A 319 -8.78 -14.62 -9.00
CA HIS A 319 -9.42 -13.58 -8.20
C HIS A 319 -10.68 -14.13 -7.50
N LYS A 320 -10.72 -14.05 -6.17
CA LYS A 320 -11.86 -14.56 -5.40
C LYS A 320 -13.00 -13.53 -5.36
N LEU A 321 -14.17 -13.92 -5.83
CA LEU A 321 -15.41 -13.17 -5.73
C LEU A 321 -16.29 -13.79 -4.63
N PHE A 322 -17.12 -12.97 -4.00
CA PHE A 322 -18.05 -13.40 -2.97
C PHE A 322 -19.28 -14.03 -3.61
N LYS A 323 -19.30 -15.35 -3.78
CA LYS A 323 -20.47 -16.10 -4.25
C LYS A 323 -21.49 -16.24 -3.12
N ILE A 324 -22.76 -16.07 -3.45
CA ILE A 324 -23.89 -16.30 -2.54
C ILE A 324 -24.49 -17.68 -2.86
N THR A 325 -24.54 -18.58 -1.88
CA THR A 325 -25.17 -19.90 -2.04
C THR A 325 -26.70 -19.82 -1.97
N PRO A 326 -27.44 -20.86 -2.39
CA PRO A 326 -28.90 -20.92 -2.22
C PRO A 326 -29.34 -20.74 -0.75
N GLU A 327 -28.50 -21.15 0.21
CA GLU A 327 -28.69 -21.00 1.66
C GLU A 327 -28.29 -19.60 2.18
N LEU A 328 -28.04 -18.64 1.28
CA LEU A 328 -27.64 -17.26 1.57
C LEU A 328 -26.28 -17.11 2.26
N GLN A 329 -25.41 -18.11 2.15
CA GLN A 329 -24.05 -18.04 2.67
C GLN A 329 -23.13 -17.32 1.69
N VAL A 330 -22.21 -16.50 2.21
CA VAL A 330 -21.19 -15.81 1.42
C VAL A 330 -19.90 -16.63 1.44
N ILE A 331 -19.49 -17.14 0.28
CA ILE A 331 -18.28 -17.94 0.13
C ILE A 331 -17.32 -17.28 -0.88
N GLU A 332 -16.04 -17.21 -0.54
CA GLU A 332 -15.03 -16.73 -1.48
C GLU A 332 -14.75 -17.79 -2.55
N THR A 333 -15.08 -17.51 -3.81
CA THR A 333 -14.94 -18.43 -4.93
C THR A 333 -14.04 -17.82 -6.00
N PRO A 334 -12.97 -18.48 -6.45
CA PRO A 334 -12.15 -18.02 -7.57
C PRO A 334 -13.00 -17.76 -8.82
N ALA A 335 -12.70 -16.69 -9.56
CA ALA A 335 -13.45 -16.27 -10.74
C ALA A 335 -13.59 -17.38 -11.79
N GLN A 336 -12.54 -18.21 -11.96
CA GLN A 336 -12.55 -19.35 -12.89
C GLN A 336 -13.46 -20.51 -12.47
N ALA A 337 -13.85 -20.56 -11.19
CA ALA A 337 -14.74 -21.60 -10.66
C ALA A 337 -16.22 -21.17 -10.68
N LEU A 338 -16.51 -19.92 -11.09
CA LEU A 338 -17.88 -19.45 -11.22
C LEU A 338 -18.53 -19.95 -12.51
N THR A 339 -19.81 -20.26 -12.43
CA THR A 339 -20.64 -20.67 -13.57
C THR A 339 -21.80 -19.71 -13.82
N THR A 340 -22.37 -19.75 -15.02
CA THR A 340 -23.49 -18.89 -15.39
C THR A 340 -24.72 -19.25 -14.56
N GLY A 341 -25.38 -18.24 -13.98
CA GLY A 341 -26.56 -18.41 -13.11
C GLY A 341 -26.25 -18.26 -11.62
N GLU A 342 -24.97 -18.30 -11.24
CA GLU A 342 -24.57 -18.09 -9.85
C GLU A 342 -24.67 -16.62 -9.42
N PHE A 343 -24.93 -16.41 -8.13
CA PHE A 343 -25.06 -15.09 -7.54
C PHE A 343 -23.73 -14.64 -6.95
N ILE A 344 -23.32 -13.40 -7.23
CA ILE A 344 -22.19 -12.74 -6.59
C ILE A 344 -22.68 -11.55 -5.75
N ALA A 345 -22.09 -11.38 -4.57
CA ALA A 345 -22.43 -10.29 -3.67
C ALA A 345 -21.95 -8.94 -4.24
N THR A 346 -22.77 -7.91 -4.05
CA THR A 346 -22.44 -6.53 -4.38
C THR A 346 -22.76 -5.64 -3.20
N ALA A 347 -22.02 -4.54 -3.03
CA ALA A 347 -22.39 -3.52 -2.07
C ALA A 347 -23.78 -2.96 -2.42
N ARG A 348 -24.73 -3.01 -1.49
CA ARG A 348 -26.06 -2.37 -1.64
C ARG A 348 -26.02 -0.89 -1.26
N LYS A 349 -25.21 -0.56 -0.24
CA LYS A 349 -24.97 0.79 0.24
C LYS A 349 -23.48 0.97 0.47
N LEU A 350 -22.93 2.10 0.02
CA LEU A 350 -21.57 2.51 0.36
C LEU A 350 -21.59 3.40 1.61
N PRO A 351 -20.56 3.32 2.46
CA PRO A 351 -20.49 4.17 3.65
C PRO A 351 -20.34 5.64 3.27
N GLU A 352 -20.77 6.50 4.19
CA GLU A 352 -20.46 7.93 4.08
C GLU A 352 -18.95 8.14 4.22
N LEU A 353 -18.39 8.89 3.30
CA LEU A 353 -16.97 9.22 3.27
C LEU A 353 -16.79 10.55 4.00
N GLU A 354 -15.83 10.59 4.93
CA GLU A 354 -15.46 11.81 5.61
C GLU A 354 -14.61 12.65 4.67
N SER A 355 -15.23 13.51 3.85
CA SER A 355 -14.50 14.50 3.09
C SER A 355 -15.03 15.89 3.38
N LYS A 356 -14.27 16.61 4.21
CA LYS A 356 -14.35 18.06 4.36
C LYS A 356 -13.35 18.73 3.43
N ALA A 357 -13.17 18.22 2.21
CA ALA A 357 -12.21 18.80 1.28
C ALA A 357 -12.74 20.18 0.82
N GLU A 358 -12.23 21.23 1.44
CA GLU A 358 -12.40 22.58 0.93
C GLU A 358 -11.60 22.72 -0.36
N PHE A 359 -12.21 23.35 -1.36
CA PHE A 359 -11.52 23.74 -2.58
C PHE A 359 -10.53 24.86 -2.26
N ASP A 360 -9.24 24.58 -2.42
CA ASP A 360 -8.19 25.60 -2.29
C ASP A 360 -8.27 26.57 -3.47
N ILE A 361 -8.83 27.76 -3.23
CA ILE A 361 -8.97 28.82 -4.22
C ILE A 361 -7.62 29.22 -4.84
N TYR A 362 -6.50 29.03 -4.13
CA TYR A 362 -5.17 29.34 -4.65
C TYR A 362 -4.68 28.36 -5.73
N GLN A 363 -5.40 27.28 -6.00
CA GLN A 363 -5.19 26.47 -7.21
C GLN A 363 -5.53 27.23 -8.50
N LEU A 364 -6.38 28.27 -8.40
CA LEU A 364 -6.76 29.14 -9.51
C LEU A 364 -5.72 30.26 -9.73
N GLU A 365 -4.48 29.85 -10.01
CA GLU A 365 -3.27 30.70 -10.04
C GLU A 365 -3.39 32.00 -10.87
N THR A 366 -4.18 31.96 -11.94
CA THR A 366 -4.36 33.05 -12.91
C THR A 366 -5.38 34.10 -12.49
N LEU A 367 -6.26 33.79 -11.54
CA LEU A 367 -7.25 34.72 -11.02
C LEU A 367 -6.61 35.80 -10.16
N ARG A 368 -7.29 36.93 -9.99
CA ARG A 368 -6.79 38.10 -9.26
C ARG A 368 -7.60 38.33 -8.00
N ALA A 369 -6.90 38.54 -6.87
CA ALA A 369 -7.50 38.96 -5.61
C ALA A 369 -7.97 40.42 -5.72
N VAL A 370 -9.20 40.69 -5.32
CA VAL A 370 -9.84 42.01 -5.47
C VAL A 370 -9.62 42.89 -4.24
N GLU A 371 -9.44 42.27 -3.09
CA GLU A 371 -9.39 42.91 -1.77
C GLU A 371 -8.29 43.98 -1.71
N PRO A 372 -8.64 45.26 -1.40
CA PRO A 372 -7.67 46.35 -1.34
C PRO A 372 -6.56 46.12 -0.33
N GLU A 373 -6.87 45.46 0.80
CA GLU A 373 -5.94 45.15 1.88
C GLU A 373 -4.81 44.24 1.39
N ILE A 374 -5.13 43.14 0.70
CA ILE A 374 -4.14 42.20 0.13
C ILE A 374 -3.24 42.92 -0.87
N ARG A 375 -3.83 43.76 -1.73
CA ARG A 375 -3.07 44.56 -2.69
C ARG A 375 -2.13 45.56 -2.00
N ALA A 376 -2.60 46.24 -0.96
CA ALA A 376 -1.81 47.22 -0.22
C ALA A 376 -0.65 46.55 0.54
N GLU A 377 -0.91 45.41 1.18
CA GLU A 377 0.09 44.64 1.91
C GLU A 377 1.19 44.11 0.98
N ILE A 378 0.82 43.45 -0.12
CA ILE A 378 1.81 42.96 -1.12
C ILE A 378 2.62 44.12 -1.71
N LYS A 379 1.95 45.24 -2.04
CA LYS A 379 2.64 46.44 -2.54
C LYS A 379 3.69 46.92 -1.55
N GLN A 380 3.36 47.00 -0.27
CA GLN A 380 4.25 47.48 0.77
C GLN A 380 5.44 46.54 0.98
N ILE A 381 5.18 45.23 1.09
CA ILE A 381 6.22 44.19 1.23
C ILE A 381 7.21 44.26 0.06
N VAL A 382 6.70 44.17 -1.17
CA VAL A 382 7.54 44.13 -2.38
C VAL A 382 8.29 45.45 -2.56
N ARG A 383 7.65 46.59 -2.30
CA ARG A 383 8.30 47.92 -2.42
C ARG A 383 9.44 48.08 -1.43
N ASN A 384 9.24 47.69 -0.16
CA ASN A 384 10.29 47.78 0.85
C ASN A 384 11.46 46.86 0.52
N ARG A 385 11.18 45.63 0.06
CA ARG A 385 12.24 44.72 -0.38
C ARG A 385 13.01 45.24 -1.59
N VAL A 386 12.32 45.81 -2.58
CA VAL A 386 12.94 46.42 -3.76
C VAL A 386 13.85 47.60 -3.40
N LYS A 387 13.49 48.41 -2.40
CA LYS A 387 14.36 49.49 -1.89
C LYS A 387 15.65 48.96 -1.28
N ASN A 388 15.62 47.78 -0.65
CA ASN A 388 16.76 47.22 0.07
C ASN A 388 17.76 46.49 -0.85
N ILE A 389 17.27 45.67 -1.79
CA ILE A 389 18.13 44.77 -2.60
C ILE A 389 18.00 44.97 -4.12
N GLY A 390 17.17 45.92 -4.55
CA GLY A 390 16.94 46.21 -5.97
C GLY A 390 15.98 45.23 -6.66
N THR A 391 15.42 45.67 -7.79
CA THR A 391 14.32 44.94 -8.48
C THR A 391 14.77 43.58 -9.03
N LYS A 392 15.99 43.48 -9.56
CA LYS A 392 16.51 42.23 -10.15
C LYS A 392 16.69 41.13 -9.09
N ALA A 393 17.21 41.49 -7.90
CA ALA A 393 17.38 40.54 -6.82
C ALA A 393 16.04 40.03 -6.29
N VAL A 394 15.06 40.93 -6.07
CA VAL A 394 13.70 40.53 -5.66
C VAL A 394 13.02 39.61 -6.69
N ALA A 395 13.22 39.88 -7.98
CA ALA A 395 12.69 39.05 -9.06
C ALA A 395 13.24 37.61 -8.97
N SER A 396 14.54 37.45 -8.73
CA SER A 396 15.17 36.15 -8.52
C SER A 396 14.69 35.48 -7.21
N GLU A 397 14.61 36.24 -6.11
CA GLU A 397 14.19 35.77 -4.78
C GLU A 397 12.77 35.19 -4.79
N LEU A 398 11.83 35.93 -5.39
CA LEU A 398 10.42 35.53 -5.45
C LEU A 398 10.09 34.63 -6.65
N GLY A 399 11.03 34.44 -7.59
CA GLY A 399 10.78 33.69 -8.82
C GLY A 399 9.78 34.37 -9.76
N PHE A 400 9.86 35.70 -9.86
CA PHE A 400 9.02 36.52 -10.73
C PHE A 400 9.85 37.17 -11.84
N THR A 401 9.19 37.64 -12.89
CA THR A 401 9.82 38.52 -13.87
C THR A 401 10.05 39.92 -13.29
N ILE A 402 11.06 40.64 -13.77
CA ILE A 402 11.33 42.05 -13.39
C ILE A 402 10.07 42.92 -13.58
N GLY A 403 9.31 42.67 -14.65
CA GLY A 403 8.07 43.39 -14.94
C GLY A 403 6.96 43.13 -13.91
N GLU A 404 6.85 41.91 -13.39
CA GLU A 404 5.90 41.59 -12.32
C GLU A 404 6.26 42.29 -11.02
N VAL A 405 7.53 42.28 -10.63
CA VAL A 405 8.00 42.98 -9.42
C VAL A 405 7.69 44.47 -9.49
N LYS A 406 7.96 45.13 -10.63
CA LYS A 406 7.61 46.56 -10.84
C LYS A 406 6.11 46.82 -10.73
N ARG A 407 5.27 45.91 -11.24
CA ARG A 407 3.81 46.04 -11.16
C ARG A 407 3.28 45.84 -9.75
N LEU A 408 3.87 44.92 -9.00
CA LEU A 408 3.53 44.67 -7.59
C LEU A 408 3.97 45.85 -6.70
N SER A 409 5.20 46.37 -6.86
CA SER A 409 5.72 47.49 -6.06
C SER A 409 5.05 48.84 -6.33
N SER A 410 4.56 49.06 -7.55
CA SER A 410 3.71 50.20 -7.89
C SER A 410 2.29 50.00 -7.36
N GLY A 411 1.85 48.74 -7.23
CA GLY A 411 0.51 48.36 -6.81
C GLY A 411 -0.55 48.80 -7.80
N ILE A 412 -0.23 48.93 -9.10
CA ILE A 412 -1.18 49.37 -10.14
C ILE A 412 -2.18 48.25 -10.49
N ASN A 413 -1.75 46.99 -10.49
CA ASN A 413 -2.59 45.85 -10.85
C ASN A 413 -3.03 45.09 -9.59
N LEU A 414 -4.21 44.48 -9.66
CA LEU A 414 -4.61 43.44 -8.71
C LEU A 414 -3.63 42.26 -8.80
N PRO A 415 -3.07 41.78 -7.68
CA PRO A 415 -2.15 40.64 -7.68
C PRO A 415 -2.89 39.35 -8.09
N THR A 416 -2.22 38.47 -8.83
CA THR A 416 -2.79 37.13 -9.11
C THR A 416 -2.69 36.24 -7.87
N LEU A 417 -3.53 35.21 -7.76
CA LEU A 417 -3.48 34.27 -6.64
C LEU A 417 -2.13 33.56 -6.55
N LYS A 418 -1.48 33.29 -7.68
CA LYS A 418 -0.08 32.82 -7.71
C LYS A 418 0.88 33.81 -7.03
N GLN A 419 0.73 35.10 -7.33
CA GLN A 419 1.58 36.15 -6.76
C GLN A 419 1.34 36.29 -5.26
N VAL A 420 0.08 36.26 -4.82
CA VAL A 420 -0.29 36.24 -3.41
C VAL A 420 0.35 35.03 -2.72
N LYS A 421 0.10 33.82 -3.22
CA LYS A 421 0.63 32.56 -2.64
C LYS A 421 2.15 32.58 -2.51
N ARG A 422 2.85 33.07 -3.54
CA ARG A 422 4.31 33.10 -3.59
C ARG A 422 4.92 34.13 -2.63
N VAL A 423 4.35 35.34 -2.55
CA VAL A 423 4.85 36.38 -1.63
C VAL A 423 4.64 35.96 -0.18
N TYR A 424 3.41 35.60 0.20
CA TYR A 424 3.11 35.19 1.58
C TYR A 424 3.90 33.93 1.97
N GLY A 425 4.00 32.95 1.06
CA GLY A 425 4.77 31.73 1.30
C GLY A 425 6.27 31.99 1.50
N TYR A 426 6.87 32.91 0.74
CA TYR A 426 8.28 33.27 0.90
C TYR A 426 8.55 33.90 2.28
N TYR A 427 7.67 34.79 2.73
CA TYR A 427 7.78 35.44 4.05
C TYR A 427 7.16 34.63 5.19
N LYS A 428 6.74 33.38 4.94
CA LYS A 428 6.10 32.49 5.93
C LYS A 428 4.88 33.12 6.63
N MET A 429 4.14 33.96 5.91
CA MET A 429 2.91 34.59 6.38
C MET A 429 1.70 33.69 6.10
N PRO A 430 0.65 33.74 6.95
CA PRO A 430 -0.59 33.01 6.68
C PRO A 430 -1.27 33.55 5.41
N LEU A 431 -1.77 32.66 4.56
CA LEU A 431 -2.48 33.07 3.34
C LEU A 431 -3.77 33.81 3.69
N PRO A 432 -4.05 34.98 3.08
CA PRO A 432 -5.26 35.74 3.37
C PRO A 432 -6.51 35.04 2.83
N ALA A 433 -7.66 35.23 3.48
CA ALA A 433 -8.92 34.74 2.95
C ALA A 433 -9.34 35.55 1.71
N ILE A 434 -9.67 34.86 0.62
CA ILE A 434 -10.14 35.49 -0.63
C ILE A 434 -11.66 35.40 -0.69
N LYS A 435 -12.35 36.55 -0.79
CA LYS A 435 -13.81 36.66 -0.90
C LYS A 435 -14.25 36.85 -2.35
N LEU A 436 -13.51 37.68 -3.09
CA LEU A 436 -13.83 38.04 -4.48
C LEU A 436 -12.62 37.90 -5.38
N VAL A 437 -12.87 37.41 -6.60
CA VAL A 437 -11.85 37.27 -7.63
C VAL A 437 -12.28 37.88 -8.96
N ARG A 438 -11.30 38.25 -9.78
CA ARG A 438 -11.50 38.60 -11.20
C ARG A 438 -10.66 37.71 -12.10
N GLY A 439 -11.25 37.25 -13.20
CA GLY A 439 -10.52 36.50 -14.24
C GLY A 439 -9.68 37.38 -15.15
N ASP A 440 -10.14 38.60 -15.43
CA ASP A 440 -9.45 39.57 -16.29
C ASP A 440 -9.46 40.96 -15.65
N ARG A 441 -8.61 41.89 -16.14
CA ARG A 441 -8.49 43.25 -15.57
C ARG A 441 -9.83 44.00 -15.48
N ARG A 442 -10.68 43.84 -16.50
CA ARG A 442 -12.03 44.45 -16.59
C ARG A 442 -13.15 43.40 -16.43
N GLY A 443 -12.83 42.19 -15.97
CA GLY A 443 -13.83 41.15 -15.72
C GLY A 443 -14.69 41.51 -14.51
N ALA A 444 -15.91 40.97 -14.48
CA ALA A 444 -16.78 41.05 -13.31
C ALA A 444 -16.12 40.40 -12.09
N GLU A 445 -16.42 40.96 -10.93
CA GLU A 445 -16.07 40.35 -9.64
C GLU A 445 -17.02 39.20 -9.37
N VAL A 446 -16.48 38.06 -8.97
CA VAL A 446 -17.27 36.89 -8.61
C VAL A 446 -16.75 36.28 -7.33
N THR A 447 -17.64 35.60 -6.61
CA THR A 447 -17.30 34.71 -5.51
C THR A 447 -17.00 33.32 -6.05
N ILE A 448 -16.12 32.58 -5.39
CA ILE A 448 -15.82 31.18 -5.73
C ILE A 448 -16.18 30.31 -4.52
N PRO A 449 -17.14 29.39 -4.65
CA PRO A 449 -17.48 28.47 -3.57
C PRO A 449 -16.29 27.58 -3.21
N THR A 450 -15.87 27.63 -1.94
CA THR A 450 -14.79 26.79 -1.40
C THR A 450 -15.31 25.50 -0.78
N ARG A 451 -16.62 25.38 -0.51
CA ARG A 451 -17.25 24.21 0.09
C ARG A 451 -18.35 23.67 -0.80
N MET A 452 -18.53 22.35 -0.77
CA MET A 452 -19.67 21.71 -1.41
C MET A 452 -20.94 21.94 -0.58
N THR A 453 -21.92 22.60 -1.16
CA THR A 453 -23.27 22.79 -0.59
C THR A 453 -24.31 22.16 -1.49
N SER A 454 -25.53 21.96 -0.98
CA SER A 454 -26.65 21.44 -1.76
C SER A 454 -26.94 22.28 -3.00
N GLU A 455 -26.84 23.61 -2.93
CA GLU A 455 -27.03 24.49 -4.08
C GLU A 455 -25.91 24.39 -5.12
N LEU A 456 -24.65 24.28 -4.69
CA LEU A 456 -23.55 24.04 -5.61
C LEU A 456 -23.70 22.67 -6.29
N ALA A 457 -24.08 21.66 -5.52
CA ALA A 457 -24.34 20.32 -6.05
C ALA A 457 -25.50 20.31 -7.06
N GLU A 458 -26.59 21.04 -6.79
CA GLU A 458 -27.70 21.25 -7.72
C GLU A 458 -27.23 21.94 -9.02
N PHE A 459 -26.47 23.03 -8.90
CA PHE A 459 -25.91 23.74 -10.04
C PHE A 459 -25.03 22.83 -10.92
N LEU A 460 -24.16 22.03 -10.29
CA LEU A 460 -23.30 21.07 -10.99
C LEU A 460 -24.11 19.95 -11.63
N GLY A 461 -25.19 19.49 -11.00
CA GLY A 461 -26.10 18.49 -11.57
C GLY A 461 -26.75 18.98 -12.86
N LEU A 462 -27.30 20.19 -12.85
CA LEU A 462 -27.87 20.84 -14.05
C LEU A 462 -26.80 21.04 -15.13
N PHE A 463 -25.63 21.57 -14.74
CA PHE A 463 -24.56 21.83 -15.68
C PHE A 463 -23.99 20.56 -16.32
N ILE A 464 -23.84 19.47 -15.57
CA ILE A 464 -23.30 18.21 -16.12
C ILE A 464 -24.34 17.48 -16.98
N ALA A 465 -25.64 17.68 -16.72
CA ALA A 465 -26.69 17.16 -17.57
C ALA A 465 -26.61 17.79 -18.96
N GLU A 466 -26.81 19.10 -19.07
CA GLU A 466 -27.02 19.77 -20.36
C GLU A 466 -26.17 21.03 -20.59
N GLY A 467 -25.19 21.27 -19.73
CA GLY A 467 -24.26 22.38 -19.85
C GLY A 467 -22.99 22.03 -20.63
N TYR A 468 -22.35 23.06 -21.16
CA TYR A 468 -21.02 22.98 -21.78
C TYR A 468 -20.27 24.32 -21.68
N LEU A 469 -18.96 24.26 -21.88
CA LEU A 469 -18.12 25.46 -21.93
C LEU A 469 -17.98 25.93 -23.38
N ARG A 470 -18.43 27.16 -23.67
CA ARG A 470 -18.26 27.83 -24.97
C ARG A 470 -16.96 28.66 -24.91
N GLY A 471 -15.88 28.05 -25.40
CA GLY A 471 -14.54 28.63 -25.35
C GLY A 471 -14.03 28.76 -23.91
N ASN A 472 -13.32 29.84 -23.62
CA ASN A 472 -12.73 30.10 -22.30
C ASN A 472 -13.42 31.23 -21.51
N ARG A 473 -14.64 31.63 -21.94
CA ARG A 473 -15.32 32.81 -21.35
C ARG A 473 -16.76 32.59 -20.95
N THR A 474 -17.47 31.67 -21.60
CA THR A 474 -18.90 31.48 -21.33
C THR A 474 -19.23 30.04 -20.98
N LEU A 475 -19.91 29.88 -19.85
CA LEU A 475 -20.62 28.67 -19.49
C LEU A 475 -22.02 28.75 -20.10
N VAL A 476 -22.45 27.69 -20.77
CA VAL A 476 -23.76 27.59 -21.42
C VAL A 476 -24.55 26.47 -20.77
N PHE A 477 -25.80 26.73 -20.43
CA PHE A 477 -26.79 25.72 -20.04
C PHE A 477 -27.97 25.78 -21.01
N THR A 478 -28.36 24.66 -21.59
CA THR A 478 -29.36 24.57 -22.64
C THR A 478 -30.51 23.66 -22.19
N ASN A 479 -31.73 24.18 -22.06
CA ASN A 479 -32.91 23.37 -21.70
C ASN A 479 -34.19 24.02 -22.25
N SER A 480 -35.19 23.20 -22.56
CA SER A 480 -36.51 23.66 -23.03
C SER A 480 -37.46 24.12 -21.92
N ASP A 481 -37.21 23.71 -20.68
CA ASP A 481 -37.99 24.10 -19.50
C ASP A 481 -37.49 25.43 -18.92
N GLU A 482 -38.33 26.45 -19.03
CA GLU A 482 -38.09 27.81 -18.51
C GLU A 482 -37.82 27.84 -17.00
N LYS A 483 -38.38 26.91 -16.22
CA LYS A 483 -38.14 26.83 -14.78
C LYS A 483 -36.69 26.42 -14.50
N LEU A 484 -36.14 25.51 -15.29
CA LEU A 484 -34.75 25.08 -15.15
C LEU A 484 -33.78 26.17 -15.59
N LEU A 485 -34.09 26.89 -16.67
CA LEU A 485 -33.31 28.07 -17.09
C LEU A 485 -33.29 29.14 -15.98
N SER A 486 -34.46 29.45 -15.41
CA SER A 486 -34.59 30.43 -14.32
C SER A 486 -33.84 29.98 -13.06
N ARG A 487 -33.94 28.69 -12.72
CA ARG A 487 -33.24 28.11 -11.58
C ARG A 487 -31.72 28.14 -11.77
N PHE A 488 -31.24 27.82 -12.97
CA PHE A 488 -29.82 27.88 -13.29
C PHE A 488 -29.27 29.31 -13.18
N ALA A 489 -30.04 30.31 -13.64
CA ALA A 489 -29.72 31.72 -13.50
C ALA A 489 -29.69 32.19 -12.04
N GLU A 490 -30.67 31.77 -11.23
CA GLU A 490 -30.74 32.06 -9.79
C GLU A 490 -29.51 31.48 -9.05
N LEU A 491 -29.19 30.21 -9.29
CA LEU A 491 -28.02 29.55 -8.70
C LEU A 491 -26.72 30.23 -9.12
N SER A 492 -26.61 30.65 -10.38
CA SER A 492 -25.45 31.39 -10.89
C SER A 492 -25.22 32.70 -10.12
N GLN A 493 -26.30 33.45 -9.86
CA GLN A 493 -26.25 34.68 -9.08
C GLN A 493 -25.94 34.39 -7.59
N LYS A 494 -26.59 33.38 -6.99
CA LYS A 494 -26.42 33.05 -5.57
C LYS A 494 -25.02 32.54 -5.24
N LEU A 495 -24.46 31.66 -6.07
CA LEU A 495 -23.18 30.99 -5.82
C LEU A 495 -21.97 31.85 -6.19
N PHE A 496 -22.07 32.58 -7.31
CA PHE A 496 -20.93 33.30 -7.89
C PHE A 496 -21.09 34.82 -7.88
N GLY A 497 -22.29 35.35 -7.59
CA GLY A 497 -22.60 36.76 -7.81
C GLY A 497 -22.64 37.13 -9.30
N ALA A 498 -22.74 36.15 -10.20
CA ALA A 498 -22.57 36.35 -11.64
C ALA A 498 -23.93 36.48 -12.34
N SER A 499 -24.12 37.61 -13.05
CA SER A 499 -25.26 37.79 -13.93
C SER A 499 -25.25 36.82 -15.11
N THR A 500 -26.43 36.41 -15.55
CA THR A 500 -26.62 35.57 -16.73
C THR A 500 -27.44 36.27 -17.81
N ARG A 501 -27.32 35.80 -19.04
CA ARG A 501 -28.12 36.27 -20.19
C ARG A 501 -28.81 35.09 -20.85
N VAL A 502 -30.10 35.25 -21.16
CA VAL A 502 -30.82 34.26 -21.97
C VAL A 502 -30.58 34.54 -23.45
N GLU A 503 -30.17 33.52 -24.19
CA GLU A 503 -30.01 33.52 -25.65
C GLU A 503 -31.10 32.64 -26.25
N ARG A 504 -31.98 33.24 -27.07
CA ARG A 504 -33.03 32.55 -27.83
C ARG A 504 -32.72 32.67 -29.32
N GLN A 505 -32.70 31.54 -30.02
CA GLN A 505 -32.56 31.49 -31.48
C GLN A 505 -33.79 30.79 -32.06
N LYS A 506 -34.20 31.19 -33.27
CA LYS A 506 -35.32 30.56 -33.97
C LYS A 506 -35.04 29.06 -34.15
N ASP A 507 -36.04 28.23 -33.86
CA ASP A 507 -36.00 26.77 -34.00
C ASP A 507 -34.91 26.05 -33.17
N LYS A 508 -34.41 26.68 -32.09
CA LYS A 508 -33.45 26.07 -31.16
C LYS A 508 -33.88 26.19 -29.71
N THR A 509 -33.43 25.23 -28.92
CA THR A 509 -33.58 25.25 -27.46
C THR A 509 -32.92 26.50 -26.86
N PRO A 510 -33.60 27.22 -25.95
CA PRO A 510 -33.02 28.38 -25.28
C PRO A 510 -31.77 28.05 -24.47
N ASN A 511 -30.88 29.04 -24.33
CA ASN A 511 -29.66 28.95 -23.55
C ASN A 511 -29.63 29.99 -22.43
N VAL A 512 -29.10 29.61 -21.26
CA VAL A 512 -28.59 30.56 -20.26
C VAL A 512 -27.07 30.65 -20.40
N LEU A 513 -26.57 31.87 -20.55
CA LEU A 513 -25.15 32.18 -20.72
C LEU A 513 -24.61 32.87 -19.47
N LEU A 514 -23.62 32.25 -18.81
CA LEU A 514 -22.85 32.85 -17.73
C LEU A 514 -21.45 33.19 -18.26
N SER A 515 -21.18 34.48 -18.47
CA SER A 515 -19.89 34.94 -19.01
C SER A 515 -18.92 35.35 -17.90
N SER A 516 -18.15 34.39 -17.38
CA SER A 516 -17.10 34.65 -16.39
C SER A 516 -15.93 33.69 -16.57
N ARG A 517 -14.76 34.25 -16.88
CA ARG A 517 -13.50 33.49 -16.93
C ARG A 517 -13.16 32.86 -15.57
N ALA A 518 -13.43 33.56 -14.48
CA ALA A 518 -13.16 33.07 -13.12
C ALA A 518 -14.00 31.84 -12.78
N VAL A 519 -15.30 31.86 -13.11
CA VAL A 519 -16.18 30.70 -12.93
C VAL A 519 -15.72 29.53 -13.81
N ILE A 520 -15.29 29.78 -15.05
CA ILE A 520 -14.78 28.71 -15.92
C ILE A 520 -13.50 28.07 -15.38
N GLU A 521 -12.54 28.88 -14.93
CA GLU A 521 -11.32 28.36 -14.31
C GLU A 521 -11.66 27.52 -13.06
N TYR A 522 -12.66 27.94 -12.27
CA TYR A 522 -13.17 27.15 -11.17
C TYR A 522 -13.80 25.82 -11.62
N MET A 523 -14.69 25.84 -12.62
CA MET A 523 -15.32 24.62 -13.15
C MET A 523 -14.27 23.62 -13.66
N LYS A 524 -13.21 24.11 -14.31
CA LYS A 524 -12.05 23.30 -14.72
C LYS A 524 -11.27 22.79 -13.50
N GLY A 525 -11.04 23.64 -12.51
CA GLY A 525 -10.34 23.29 -11.27
C GLY A 525 -11.01 22.16 -10.49
N ILE A 526 -12.35 22.13 -10.46
CA ILE A 526 -13.11 21.03 -9.83
C ILE A 526 -13.33 19.83 -10.76
N GLY A 527 -12.86 19.89 -12.01
CA GLY A 527 -12.97 18.81 -12.99
C GLY A 527 -14.36 18.63 -13.59
N ALA A 528 -15.14 19.71 -13.67
CA ALA A 528 -16.44 19.77 -14.34
C ALA A 528 -16.33 20.22 -15.81
N ASP A 529 -15.13 20.20 -16.41
CA ASP A 529 -14.84 20.62 -17.77
C ASP A 529 -14.70 19.43 -18.73
N GLY A 530 -15.81 18.92 -19.24
CA GLY A 530 -15.80 17.82 -20.20
C GLY A 530 -16.77 18.05 -21.35
N ASN A 531 -16.61 17.29 -22.42
CA ASN A 531 -17.62 17.17 -23.47
C ASN A 531 -18.51 15.94 -23.22
N ALA A 532 -19.47 15.66 -24.08
CA ALA A 532 -20.42 14.55 -23.91
C ALA A 532 -19.75 13.17 -23.64
N SER A 533 -18.55 12.93 -24.17
CA SER A 533 -17.81 11.67 -24.02
C SER A 533 -16.75 11.68 -22.91
N THR A 534 -16.34 12.87 -22.44
CA THR A 534 -15.28 13.02 -21.42
C THR A 534 -15.76 13.64 -20.10
N LYS A 535 -17.02 14.09 -20.03
CA LYS A 535 -17.63 14.61 -18.80
C LYS A 535 -17.60 13.56 -17.70
N ARG A 536 -17.34 13.96 -16.46
CA ARG A 536 -17.27 13.09 -15.28
C ARG A 536 -17.89 13.80 -14.07
N ILE A 537 -18.18 13.04 -13.02
CA ILE A 537 -18.59 13.62 -11.74
C ILE A 537 -17.36 14.25 -11.06
N PRO A 538 -17.40 15.52 -10.63
CA PRO A 538 -16.35 16.13 -9.82
C PRO A 538 -16.07 15.31 -8.56
N GLN A 539 -14.79 15.12 -8.20
CA GLN A 539 -14.42 14.36 -6.99
C GLN A 539 -15.07 14.95 -5.72
N ALA A 540 -15.19 16.28 -5.68
CA ALA A 540 -15.87 16.99 -4.58
C ALA A 540 -17.36 16.61 -4.40
N ILE A 541 -18.03 16.06 -5.43
CA ILE A 541 -19.39 15.51 -5.32
C ILE A 541 -19.36 14.05 -4.84
N ILE A 542 -18.40 13.25 -5.32
CA ILE A 542 -18.23 11.84 -4.93
C ILE A 542 -18.00 11.70 -3.42
N SER A 543 -17.25 12.65 -2.86
CA SER A 543 -16.89 12.68 -1.45
C SER A 543 -17.86 13.50 -0.57
N ALA A 544 -18.89 14.12 -1.16
CA ALA A 544 -19.81 15.01 -0.45
C ALA A 544 -20.74 14.29 0.54
N SER A 545 -21.45 15.10 1.34
CA SER A 545 -22.54 14.61 2.19
C SER A 545 -23.67 14.03 1.34
N ASN A 546 -24.45 13.13 1.93
CA ASN A 546 -25.58 12.51 1.23
C ASN A 546 -26.62 13.56 0.76
N ASP A 547 -26.79 14.67 1.46
CA ASP A 547 -27.70 15.77 1.06
C ASP A 547 -27.22 16.49 -0.21
N CYS A 548 -25.91 16.71 -0.33
CA CYS A 548 -25.31 17.27 -1.55
C CYS A 548 -25.46 16.27 -2.71
N ILE A 549 -25.16 14.99 -2.47
CA ILE A 549 -25.32 13.93 -3.48
C ILE A 549 -26.77 13.85 -3.96
N ALA A 550 -27.75 13.89 -3.05
CA ALA A 550 -29.17 13.88 -3.38
C ALA A 550 -29.55 15.09 -4.24
N SER A 551 -29.07 16.29 -3.87
CA SER A 551 -29.32 17.52 -4.64
C SER A 551 -28.70 17.47 -6.04
N PHE A 552 -27.48 16.92 -6.16
CA PHE A 552 -26.83 16.68 -7.44
C PHE A 552 -27.62 15.69 -8.31
N LEU A 553 -27.97 14.52 -7.77
CA LEU A 553 -28.68 13.48 -8.50
C LEU A 553 -30.04 13.99 -8.98
N ARG A 554 -30.81 14.68 -8.12
CA ARG A 554 -32.09 15.29 -8.49
C ARG A 554 -31.94 16.22 -9.70
N ALA A 555 -30.99 17.16 -9.63
CA ALA A 555 -30.74 18.10 -10.71
C ALA A 555 -30.28 17.41 -12.01
N TYR A 556 -29.38 16.44 -11.89
CA TYR A 556 -28.87 15.69 -13.04
C TYR A 556 -29.95 14.87 -13.74
N PHE A 557 -30.79 14.14 -12.98
CA PHE A 557 -31.89 13.34 -13.54
C PHE A 557 -33.03 14.20 -14.09
N ILE A 558 -33.27 15.40 -13.54
CA ILE A 558 -34.25 16.34 -14.11
C ILE A 558 -33.79 16.86 -15.49
N GLY A 559 -32.48 17.05 -15.68
CA GLY A 559 -31.91 17.49 -16.95
C GLY A 559 -31.76 16.38 -18.00
N ASP A 560 -31.01 15.32 -17.68
CA ASP A 560 -30.59 14.27 -18.64
C ASP A 560 -31.40 12.96 -18.49
N GLY A 561 -32.34 12.90 -17.54
CA GLY A 561 -33.13 11.72 -17.25
C GLY A 561 -34.37 11.61 -18.15
N SER A 562 -34.74 10.37 -18.42
CA SER A 562 -35.93 10.00 -19.19
C SER A 562 -36.75 8.98 -18.40
N PHE A 563 -38.07 9.06 -18.53
CA PHE A 563 -38.98 8.10 -17.92
C PHE A 563 -39.64 7.25 -19.00
N SER A 564 -39.53 5.93 -18.88
CA SER A 564 -40.11 4.98 -19.84
C SER A 564 -40.51 3.68 -19.14
N LYS A 565 -41.73 3.20 -19.37
CA LYS A 565 -42.23 1.88 -18.90
C LYS A 565 -41.94 1.58 -17.42
N ASN A 566 -42.10 2.57 -16.54
CA ASN A 566 -41.82 2.52 -15.09
C ASN A 566 -40.33 2.48 -14.69
N ASP A 567 -39.43 2.79 -15.62
CA ASP A 567 -38.01 2.97 -15.36
C ASP A 567 -37.63 4.44 -15.50
N VAL A 568 -36.78 4.91 -14.59
CA VAL A 568 -35.99 6.12 -14.81
C VAL A 568 -34.67 5.69 -15.45
N GLU A 569 -34.41 6.18 -16.65
CA GLU A 569 -33.22 5.90 -17.45
C GLU A 569 -32.48 7.19 -17.74
N PHE A 570 -31.15 7.17 -17.65
CA PHE A 570 -30.33 8.18 -18.32
C PHE A 570 -29.32 7.51 -19.25
N THR A 571 -28.96 8.22 -20.31
CA THR A 571 -28.02 7.76 -21.33
C THR A 571 -26.89 8.77 -21.47
N THR A 572 -25.64 8.30 -21.47
CA THR A 572 -24.45 9.16 -21.64
C THR A 572 -23.44 8.53 -22.58
N ALA A 573 -22.65 9.35 -23.29
CA ALA A 573 -21.50 8.87 -24.06
C ALA A 573 -20.24 8.70 -23.19
N SER A 574 -20.26 9.17 -21.94
CA SER A 574 -19.13 9.07 -21.00
C SER A 574 -19.27 7.87 -20.07
N ILE A 575 -18.29 6.97 -20.14
CA ILE A 575 -18.17 5.84 -19.21
C ILE A 575 -17.87 6.31 -17.78
N ASP A 576 -17.10 7.38 -17.64
CA ASP A 576 -16.70 7.93 -16.33
C ASP A 576 -17.90 8.59 -15.64
N LEU A 577 -18.76 9.28 -16.41
CA LEU A 577 -19.99 9.83 -15.87
C LEU A 577 -20.93 8.72 -15.39
N ARG A 578 -21.15 7.68 -16.21
CA ARG A 578 -21.95 6.53 -15.79
C ARG A 578 -21.39 5.92 -14.50
N THR A 579 -20.07 5.72 -14.45
CA THR A 579 -19.40 5.12 -13.30
C THR A 579 -19.62 6.00 -12.06
N GLY A 580 -19.35 7.30 -12.15
CA GLY A 580 -19.56 8.25 -11.05
C GLY A 580 -21.00 8.24 -10.54
N VAL A 581 -22.00 8.35 -11.42
CA VAL A 581 -23.42 8.30 -11.01
C VAL A 581 -23.76 6.97 -10.32
N SER A 582 -23.18 5.85 -10.78
CA SER A 582 -23.40 4.55 -10.15
C SER A 582 -22.88 4.48 -8.71
N PHE A 583 -21.76 5.16 -8.40
CA PHE A 583 -21.24 5.27 -7.05
C PHE A 583 -22.13 6.17 -6.17
N LEU A 584 -22.63 7.29 -6.72
CA LEU A 584 -23.58 8.17 -6.03
C LEU A 584 -24.90 7.44 -5.70
N LEU A 585 -25.46 6.69 -6.64
CA LEU A 585 -26.66 5.87 -6.40
C LEU A 585 -26.40 4.80 -5.33
N SER A 586 -25.20 4.19 -5.33
CA SER A 586 -24.80 3.23 -4.31
C SER A 586 -24.65 3.87 -2.91
N ARG A 587 -24.19 5.13 -2.83
CA ARG A 587 -24.18 5.91 -1.56
C ARG A 587 -25.59 6.14 -1.02
N MET A 588 -26.54 6.40 -1.90
CA MET A 588 -27.97 6.59 -1.58
C MET A 588 -28.75 5.27 -1.41
N ALA A 589 -28.08 4.11 -1.51
CA ALA A 589 -28.71 2.79 -1.49
C ALA A 589 -29.85 2.63 -2.52
N VAL A 590 -29.74 3.30 -3.66
CA VAL A 590 -30.66 3.20 -4.80
C VAL A 590 -30.19 2.06 -5.71
N PRO A 591 -30.97 0.96 -5.84
CA PRO A 591 -30.63 -0.12 -6.77
C PRO A 591 -30.68 0.34 -8.23
N PHE A 592 -29.70 -0.10 -9.02
CA PHE A 592 -29.64 0.22 -10.44
C PHE A 592 -29.06 -0.93 -11.27
N ALA A 593 -29.38 -0.89 -12.56
CA ALA A 593 -28.84 -1.77 -13.60
C ALA A 593 -28.16 -0.95 -14.70
N PHE A 594 -27.22 -1.57 -15.40
CA PHE A 594 -26.55 -1.00 -16.56
C PHE A 594 -27.09 -1.56 -17.86
N GLY A 595 -27.04 -0.74 -18.90
CA GLY A 595 -27.14 -1.17 -20.28
C GLY A 595 -26.19 -0.39 -21.16
N ASP A 596 -25.92 -0.94 -22.34
CA ASP A 596 -25.13 -0.29 -23.38
C ASP A 596 -26.00 -0.20 -24.65
N ARG A 597 -25.76 0.79 -25.51
CA ARG A 597 -26.36 0.90 -26.84
C ARG A 597 -25.31 1.42 -27.81
N THR A 598 -25.32 0.93 -29.04
CA THR A 598 -24.48 1.48 -30.11
C THR A 598 -25.38 2.17 -31.13
N ILE A 599 -25.09 3.43 -31.45
CA ILE A 599 -25.81 4.22 -32.46
C ILE A 599 -24.77 4.80 -33.41
N GLY A 600 -24.85 4.49 -34.70
CA GLY A 600 -23.91 4.98 -35.71
C GLY A 600 -22.43 4.71 -35.36
N GLY A 601 -22.13 3.52 -34.81
CA GLY A 601 -20.79 3.14 -34.37
C GLY A 601 -20.32 3.74 -33.04
N LYS A 602 -21.05 4.70 -32.46
CA LYS A 602 -20.75 5.30 -31.15
C LYS A 602 -21.44 4.52 -30.03
N LYS A 603 -20.67 4.25 -28.97
CA LYS A 603 -21.17 3.55 -27.79
C LYS A 603 -21.74 4.55 -26.78
N TYR A 604 -22.93 4.25 -26.29
CA TYR A 604 -23.64 4.95 -25.25
C TYR A 604 -23.89 4.02 -24.07
N TYR A 605 -23.78 4.57 -22.88
CA TYR A 605 -23.88 3.86 -21.62
C TYR A 605 -25.12 4.34 -20.86
N ARG A 606 -25.84 3.40 -20.28
CA ARG A 606 -27.15 3.63 -19.67
C ARG A 606 -27.19 3.13 -18.24
N ILE A 607 -27.92 3.85 -17.40
CA ILE A 607 -28.34 3.37 -16.06
C ILE A 607 -29.85 3.35 -16.02
N PHE A 608 -30.39 2.28 -15.46
CA PHE A 608 -31.80 2.11 -15.17
C PHE A 608 -32.01 2.03 -13.66
N VAL A 609 -32.88 2.88 -13.14
CA VAL A 609 -33.46 2.75 -11.79
C VAL A 609 -34.85 2.18 -11.96
N ARG A 610 -35.05 0.95 -11.47
CA ARG A 610 -36.24 0.14 -11.75
C ARG A 610 -36.98 -0.24 -10.49
N GLY A 611 -38.32 -0.22 -10.57
CA GLY A 611 -39.21 -0.70 -9.54
C GLY A 611 -39.48 0.33 -8.43
N LYS A 612 -40.69 0.23 -7.86
CA LYS A 612 -41.22 1.19 -6.89
C LYS A 612 -40.28 1.48 -5.70
N PRO A 613 -39.62 0.48 -5.06
CA PRO A 613 -38.73 0.78 -3.93
C PRO A 613 -37.46 1.55 -4.31
N ALA A 614 -36.95 1.36 -5.53
CA ALA A 614 -35.78 2.09 -5.99
C ALA A 614 -36.16 3.53 -6.37
N LEU A 615 -37.31 3.70 -7.03
CA LEU A 615 -37.86 5.01 -7.39
C LEU A 615 -38.32 5.84 -6.19
N GLN A 616 -38.72 5.22 -5.08
CA GLN A 616 -39.04 5.93 -3.84
C GLN A 616 -37.79 6.40 -3.09
N ARG A 617 -36.62 5.78 -3.35
CA ARG A 617 -35.34 6.16 -2.74
C ARG A 617 -34.58 7.20 -3.58
N LEU A 618 -34.76 7.15 -4.89
CA LEU A 618 -34.28 8.15 -5.83
C LEU A 618 -35.08 9.44 -5.64
#